data_AF-A0A834LI41-F1
#
_entry.id   AF-A0A834LI41-F1
#
_cell.length_a   1.000
_cell.length_b   1.000
_cell.length_c   1.000
_cell.angle_alpha   90.00
_cell.angle_beta   90.00
_cell.angle_gamma   90.00
#
_symmetry.space_group_name_H-M   'P 1'
#
loop_
_entity.id
_entity.type
_entity.pdbx_description
1 polymer ?
#
loop_
_entity_poly.entity_id
_entity_poly.type
_entity_poly.pdbx_seq_one_letter_code
_entity_poly.pdbx_strand_id
1 'polypeptide(L)'
;MFSLSNSSSSSHHRRKLPPGPTNIPVISNFLWLLKSSSKFETALRTLRAKYGPIITLRVGSRPAVFIGSPSLAHKALVENGAVFADRPKSLAASEIDADNQRKISSAAYGPWWRLLRRNIASEVLHPSRVKTYSAARQWVLGILMDRLVAESRSRAEAVRVADHFHYAMSSILVLICFGDRLDEKQIKDVERVQSQLLLVKSRFLFLNFWPKLMLPPSFK
;
A
#
# COMPACT_ATOMS: atom_id res chain seq x y z
N MET A 1 -1.51 10.41 0.41
CA MET A 1 -2.61 11.34 0.77
C MET A 1 -2.08 12.12 1.97
N PHE A 2 -2.08 13.45 1.97
CA PHE A 2 -1.43 14.25 3.01
C PHE A 2 -2.51 15.02 3.79
N SER A 3 -2.42 15.04 5.11
CA SER A 3 -3.30 15.83 6.00
C SER A 3 -2.44 16.86 6.72
N LEU A 4 -2.68 18.14 6.46
CA LEU A 4 -1.98 19.23 7.15
C LEU A 4 -2.66 19.47 8.51
N SER A 5 -1.88 19.39 9.61
CA SER A 5 -2.33 19.71 10.97
C SER A 5 -2.24 21.22 11.24
N ASN A 6 -3.22 21.74 11.98
CA ASN A 6 -3.38 23.15 12.32
C ASN A 6 -2.40 23.59 13.41
N SER A 7 -1.69 24.70 13.16
CA SER A 7 -1.01 25.50 14.17
C SER A 7 -1.45 26.95 14.00
N SER A 8 -1.99 27.53 15.06
CA SER A 8 -2.58 28.87 15.11
C SER A 8 -1.53 29.96 15.29
N SER A 9 -1.40 30.84 14.29
CA SER A 9 -1.55 32.31 14.40
C SER A 9 -0.83 33.08 13.28
N SER A 10 -1.47 34.17 12.86
CA SER A 10 -1.03 35.27 11.99
C SER A 10 -1.12 35.11 10.45
N SER A 11 -2.00 35.95 9.87
CA SER A 11 -2.20 36.32 8.45
C SER A 11 -2.31 35.18 7.42
N HIS A 12 -3.49 34.56 7.30
CA HIS A 12 -3.76 33.61 6.23
C HIS A 12 -4.03 34.32 4.89
N HIS A 13 -2.98 34.54 4.09
CA HIS A 13 -3.14 34.31 2.66
C HIS A 13 -3.70 32.90 2.51
N ARG A 14 -4.97 32.76 2.13
CA ARG A 14 -5.60 31.45 1.87
C ARG A 14 -4.77 30.77 0.78
N ARG A 15 -3.82 29.92 1.19
CA ARG A 15 -2.97 29.16 0.27
C ARG A 15 -3.90 28.35 -0.61
N LYS A 16 -3.99 28.73 -1.88
CA LYS A 16 -4.85 28.09 -2.86
C LYS A 16 -4.33 26.67 -3.06
N LEU A 17 -5.21 25.68 -2.97
CA LEU A 17 -4.87 24.31 -3.32
C LEU A 17 -4.53 24.23 -4.82
N PRO A 18 -3.71 23.24 -5.23
CA PRO A 18 -3.49 22.95 -6.64
C PRO A 18 -4.81 22.78 -7.41
N PRO A 19 -4.83 23.02 -8.73
CA PRO A 19 -6.05 22.93 -9.54
C PRO A 19 -6.68 21.54 -9.49
N GLY A 20 -7.97 21.46 -9.76
CA GLY A 20 -8.69 20.19 -9.78
C GLY A 20 -10.13 20.34 -10.22
N PRO A 21 -10.82 19.23 -10.53
CA PRO A 21 -12.23 19.26 -10.87
C PRO A 21 -13.06 19.89 -9.74
N THR A 22 -14.04 20.71 -10.12
CA THR A 22 -15.04 21.25 -9.19
C THR A 22 -15.81 20.10 -8.55
N ASN A 23 -15.81 20.04 -7.21
CA ASN A 23 -16.41 18.94 -6.49
C ASN A 23 -17.92 19.16 -6.28
N ILE A 24 -18.73 18.20 -6.74
CA ILE A 24 -20.09 18.00 -6.26
C ILE A 24 -20.04 16.90 -5.17
N PRO A 25 -20.22 17.24 -3.87
CA PRO A 25 -19.80 16.42 -2.72
C PRO A 25 -20.31 14.98 -2.67
N VAL A 26 -21.48 14.70 -3.24
CA VAL A 26 -22.09 13.35 -3.21
C VAL A 26 -21.72 12.56 -4.47
N ILE A 27 -21.81 13.19 -5.64
CA ILE A 27 -21.61 12.54 -6.95
C ILE A 27 -20.13 12.23 -7.19
N SER A 28 -19.23 13.17 -6.86
CA SER A 28 -17.78 12.98 -7.04
C SER A 28 -17.26 11.78 -6.24
N ASN A 29 -17.73 11.62 -5.01
CA ASN A 29 -17.27 10.54 -4.13
C ASN A 29 -17.74 9.16 -4.62
N PHE A 30 -18.96 9.06 -5.14
CA PHE A 30 -19.50 7.82 -5.69
C PHE A 30 -18.78 7.41 -7.00
N LEU A 31 -18.51 8.37 -7.89
CA LEU A 31 -17.80 8.10 -9.15
C LEU A 31 -16.38 7.55 -8.95
N TRP A 32 -15.67 7.97 -7.90
CA TRP A 32 -14.34 7.42 -7.59
C TRP A 32 -14.42 5.99 -7.04
N LEU A 33 -15.49 5.65 -6.30
CA LEU A 33 -15.70 4.33 -5.70
C LEU A 33 -16.08 3.25 -6.70
N LEU A 34 -16.81 3.59 -7.76
CA LEU A 34 -17.23 2.65 -8.81
C LEU A 34 -16.11 2.33 -9.82
N LYS A 35 -15.02 3.08 -9.79
CA LYS A 35 -13.91 2.85 -10.70
C LYS A 35 -12.99 1.77 -10.13
N SER A 36 -12.95 0.62 -10.81
CA SER A 36 -11.87 -0.36 -10.68
C SER A 36 -10.50 0.33 -10.80
N SER A 37 -9.46 -0.22 -10.18
CA SER A 37 -8.09 0.33 -10.17
C SER A 37 -7.58 0.72 -11.56
N SER A 38 -7.91 -0.06 -12.60
CA SER A 38 -7.56 0.26 -14.00
C SER A 38 -8.28 1.52 -14.54
N LYS A 39 -9.55 1.70 -14.17
CA LYS A 39 -10.34 2.90 -14.51
C LYS A 39 -9.87 4.12 -13.73
N PHE A 40 -9.35 3.93 -12.51
CA PHE A 40 -8.78 4.99 -11.68
C PHE A 40 -7.52 5.58 -12.31
N GLU A 41 -6.58 4.73 -12.74
CA GLU A 41 -5.35 5.17 -13.39
C GLU A 41 -5.65 5.95 -14.69
N THR A 42 -6.54 5.42 -15.53
CA THR A 42 -6.97 6.09 -16.76
C THR A 42 -7.58 7.46 -16.46
N ALA A 43 -8.44 7.55 -15.43
CA ALA A 43 -9.04 8.81 -15.02
C ALA A 43 -8.00 9.83 -14.54
N LEU A 44 -6.99 9.41 -13.78
CA LEU A 44 -5.89 10.28 -13.36
C LEU A 44 -5.09 10.82 -14.54
N ARG A 45 -4.85 10.00 -15.58
CA ARG A 45 -4.17 10.44 -16.80
C ARG A 45 -4.97 11.52 -17.53
N THR A 46 -6.29 11.34 -17.69
CA THR A 46 -7.17 12.35 -18.30
C THR A 46 -7.19 13.65 -17.49
N LEU A 47 -7.27 13.55 -16.15
CA LEU A 47 -7.24 14.72 -15.28
C LEU A 47 -5.90 15.44 -15.34
N ARG A 48 -4.78 14.70 -15.44
CA ARG A 48 -3.45 15.28 -15.63
C ARG A 48 -3.34 16.05 -16.93
N ALA A 49 -3.89 15.51 -18.02
CA ALA A 49 -3.92 16.22 -19.30
C ALA A 49 -4.71 17.53 -19.22
N LYS A 50 -5.78 17.59 -18.40
CA LYS A 50 -6.64 18.76 -18.26
C LYS A 50 -6.15 19.81 -17.25
N TYR A 51 -5.70 19.37 -16.07
CA TYR A 51 -5.37 20.26 -14.94
C TYR A 51 -3.87 20.40 -14.69
N GLY A 52 -3.04 19.64 -15.41
CA GLY A 52 -1.59 19.68 -15.29
C GLY A 52 -1.01 18.63 -14.32
N PRO A 53 0.28 18.75 -13.99
CA PRO A 53 1.05 17.71 -13.29
C PRO A 53 0.78 17.61 -11.79
N ILE A 54 0.01 18.53 -11.21
CA ILE A 54 -0.37 18.53 -9.80
C ILE A 54 -1.87 18.81 -9.68
N ILE A 55 -2.61 17.87 -9.09
CA ILE A 55 -4.07 17.88 -9.12
C ILE A 55 -4.62 17.67 -7.72
N THR A 56 -5.59 18.47 -7.32
CA THR A 56 -6.36 18.23 -6.10
C THR A 56 -7.64 17.47 -6.44
N LEU A 57 -7.80 16.29 -5.87
CA LEU A 57 -9.05 15.53 -5.88
C LEU A 57 -9.62 15.49 -4.48
N ARG A 58 -10.93 15.50 -4.34
CA ARG A 58 -11.58 15.26 -3.05
C ARG A 58 -12.07 13.82 -3.01
N VAL A 59 -11.59 13.12 -2.00
CA VAL A 59 -11.85 11.70 -1.74
C VAL A 59 -12.59 11.66 -0.40
N GLY A 60 -13.90 11.45 -0.46
CA GLY A 60 -14.78 11.63 0.70
C GLY A 60 -14.82 13.10 1.14
N SER A 61 -14.52 13.35 2.41
CA SER A 61 -14.45 14.69 3.01
C SER A 61 -13.06 15.33 2.96
N ARG A 62 -12.02 14.60 2.50
CA ARG A 62 -10.63 15.05 2.57
C ARG A 62 -10.06 15.36 1.18
N PRO A 63 -9.29 16.45 1.03
CA PRO A 63 -8.52 16.68 -0.19
C PRO A 63 -7.34 15.70 -0.28
N ALA A 64 -7.07 15.22 -1.48
CA ALA A 64 -5.92 14.42 -1.87
C ALA A 64 -5.21 15.11 -3.03
N VAL A 65 -3.92 15.39 -2.86
CA VAL A 65 -3.08 15.96 -3.91
C VAL A 65 -2.37 14.83 -4.63
N PHE A 66 -2.52 14.79 -5.95
CA PHE A 66 -1.89 13.84 -6.86
C PHE A 66 -0.74 14.54 -7.58
N ILE A 67 0.44 13.91 -7.58
CA ILE A 67 1.64 14.40 -8.24
C ILE A 67 1.93 13.48 -9.42
N GLY A 68 1.83 14.02 -10.63
CA GLY A 68 2.04 13.32 -11.89
C GLY A 68 3.33 13.71 -12.63
N SER A 69 4.21 14.53 -12.04
CA SER A 69 5.50 14.90 -12.64
C SER A 69 6.67 14.27 -11.87
N PRO A 70 7.67 13.69 -12.54
CA PRO A 70 8.89 13.22 -11.90
C PRO A 70 9.63 14.31 -11.12
N SER A 71 9.71 15.54 -11.66
CA SER A 71 10.39 16.65 -10.98
C SER A 71 9.69 17.08 -9.70
N LEU A 72 8.34 17.09 -9.70
CA LEU A 72 7.56 17.38 -8.51
C LEU A 72 7.62 16.23 -7.50
N ALA A 73 7.66 14.98 -7.96
CA ALA A 73 7.83 13.82 -7.10
C ALA A 73 9.19 13.83 -6.41
N HIS A 74 10.27 14.19 -7.12
CA HIS A 74 11.59 14.39 -6.53
C HIS A 74 11.57 15.47 -5.45
N LYS A 75 11.00 16.64 -5.76
CA LYS A 75 10.84 17.73 -4.78
C LYS A 75 10.08 17.29 -3.52
N ALA A 76 9.01 16.52 -3.66
CA ALA A 76 8.19 16.10 -2.54
C ALA A 76 8.82 14.95 -1.74
N LEU A 77 9.34 13.92 -2.42
CA LEU A 77 9.77 12.66 -1.77
C LEU A 77 11.24 12.68 -1.36
N VAL A 78 12.08 13.48 -2.01
CA VAL A 78 13.52 13.58 -1.74
C VAL A 78 13.84 14.89 -1.03
N GLU A 79 13.68 16.02 -1.71
CA GLU A 79 14.08 17.33 -1.16
C GLU A 79 13.27 17.72 0.08
N ASN A 80 11.95 17.41 0.07
CA ASN A 80 11.05 17.68 1.19
C ASN A 80 10.55 16.39 1.86
N GLY A 81 11.32 15.29 1.74
CA GLY A 81 10.87 13.95 2.13
C GLY A 81 10.35 13.87 3.56
N ALA A 82 10.99 14.55 4.53
CA ALA A 82 10.55 14.56 5.92
C ALA A 82 9.18 15.23 6.13
N VAL A 83 8.88 16.29 5.38
CA VAL A 83 7.59 17.01 5.45
C VAL A 83 6.45 16.13 4.93
N PHE A 84 6.73 15.32 3.91
CA PHE A 84 5.77 14.41 3.28
C PHE A 84 5.92 12.95 3.77
N ALA A 85 6.71 12.70 4.81
CA ALA A 85 6.95 11.34 5.29
C ALA A 85 5.77 10.78 6.09
N ASP A 86 4.91 11.64 6.63
CA ASP A 86 3.85 11.23 7.53
C ASP A 86 2.74 10.42 6.84
N ARG A 87 2.03 9.61 7.62
CA ARG A 87 0.93 8.75 7.14
C ARG A 87 -0.39 9.25 7.71
N PRO A 88 -1.42 9.49 6.87
CA PRO A 88 -2.75 9.80 7.36
C PRO A 88 -3.24 8.76 8.35
N LYS A 89 -3.92 9.22 9.39
CA LYS A 89 -4.65 8.34 10.31
C LYS A 89 -5.52 7.37 9.52
N SER A 90 -5.39 6.09 9.84
CA SER A 90 -6.26 5.06 9.29
C SER A 90 -7.71 5.38 9.64
N LEU A 91 -8.58 5.08 8.68
CA LEU A 91 -10.02 5.14 8.86
C LEU A 91 -10.49 3.80 9.40
N ALA A 92 -11.67 3.77 10.03
CA ALA A 92 -12.16 2.61 10.78
C ALA A 92 -12.09 1.28 9.97
N ALA A 93 -12.45 1.29 8.68
CA ALA A 93 -12.39 0.08 7.84
C ALA A 93 -10.96 -0.43 7.60
N SER A 94 -9.97 0.45 7.69
CA SER A 94 -8.55 0.15 7.49
C SER A 94 -7.79 -0.06 8.80
N GLU A 95 -8.42 0.12 9.97
CA GLU A 95 -7.74 0.09 11.26
C GLU A 95 -7.17 -1.29 11.60
N ILE A 96 -7.94 -2.34 11.27
CA ILE A 96 -7.54 -3.74 11.46
C ILE A 96 -6.26 -4.04 10.66
N ASP A 97 -6.16 -3.55 9.43
CA ASP A 97 -4.95 -3.70 8.62
C ASP A 97 -3.83 -2.72 9.05
N ALA A 98 -4.18 -1.53 9.52
CA ALA A 98 -3.18 -0.56 9.96
C ALA A 98 -2.49 -0.95 11.28
N ASP A 99 -3.10 -1.88 12.04
CA ASP A 99 -2.68 -2.31 13.38
C ASP A 99 -2.42 -1.10 14.29
N ASN A 100 -3.44 -0.24 14.43
CA ASN A 100 -3.33 1.02 15.17
C ASN A 100 -2.14 1.89 14.73
N GLN A 101 -1.87 1.90 13.42
CA GLN A 101 -0.71 2.55 12.79
C GLN A 101 0.65 2.09 13.34
N ARG A 102 0.82 0.80 13.67
CA ARG A 102 2.08 0.26 14.18
C ARG A 102 2.94 -0.43 13.12
N LYS A 103 2.43 -0.62 11.90
CA LYS A 103 3.22 -1.18 10.77
C LYS A 103 4.09 -0.12 10.12
N ILE A 104 5.21 -0.52 9.51
CA ILE A 104 6.12 0.39 8.77
C ILE A 104 5.41 1.17 7.66
N SER A 105 4.40 0.56 7.02
CA SER A 105 3.63 1.15 5.94
C SER A 105 2.57 2.16 6.41
N SER A 106 2.05 2.02 7.63
CA SER A 106 0.93 2.80 8.18
C SER A 106 1.32 3.77 9.31
N ALA A 107 2.45 3.55 9.96
CA ALA A 107 2.91 4.36 11.09
C ALA A 107 3.20 5.80 10.70
N ALA A 108 2.80 6.71 11.59
CA ALA A 108 3.14 8.12 11.50
C ALA A 108 4.66 8.31 11.54
N TYR A 109 5.16 9.34 10.87
CA TYR A 109 6.58 9.64 10.87
C TYR A 109 7.03 10.07 12.27
N GLY A 110 7.96 9.31 12.86
CA GLY A 110 8.36 9.53 14.25
C GLY A 110 9.36 8.49 14.75
N PRO A 111 9.67 8.49 16.07
CA PRO A 111 10.60 7.55 16.68
C PRO A 111 10.26 6.07 16.40
N TRP A 112 8.99 5.69 16.53
CA TRP A 112 8.52 4.32 16.29
C TRP A 112 8.80 3.85 14.85
N TRP A 113 8.36 4.64 13.86
CA TRP A 113 8.60 4.32 12.46
C TRP A 113 10.09 4.25 12.12
N ARG A 114 10.91 5.18 12.66
CA ARG A 114 12.37 5.20 12.46
C ARG A 114 13.03 3.94 13.03
N LEU A 115 12.59 3.50 14.20
CA LEU A 115 13.07 2.26 14.83
C LEU A 115 12.80 1.05 13.94
N LEU A 116 11.55 0.87 13.50
CA LEU A 116 11.18 -0.26 12.64
C LEU A 116 11.94 -0.25 11.31
N ARG A 117 12.06 0.92 10.67
CA ARG A 117 12.85 1.12 9.44
C ARG A 117 14.31 0.74 9.64
N ARG A 118 14.92 1.20 10.73
CA ARG A 118 16.33 0.88 11.06
C ARG A 118 16.51 -0.62 11.24
N ASN A 119 15.65 -1.27 12.02
CA ASN A 119 15.75 -2.70 12.30
C ASN A 119 15.65 -3.54 11.01
N ILE A 120 14.68 -3.26 10.13
CA ILE A 120 14.59 -3.99 8.85
C ILE A 120 15.80 -3.70 7.96
N ALA A 121 16.25 -2.44 7.90
CA ALA A 121 17.38 -2.06 7.07
C ALA A 121 18.70 -2.70 7.55
N SER A 122 18.94 -2.81 8.86
CA SER A 122 20.17 -3.37 9.41
C SER A 122 20.16 -4.89 9.51
N GLU A 123 19.03 -5.49 9.88
CA GLU A 123 18.99 -6.92 10.21
C GLU A 123 18.52 -7.81 9.07
N VAL A 124 17.72 -7.28 8.14
CA VAL A 124 17.12 -8.08 7.06
C VAL A 124 17.65 -7.66 5.70
N LEU A 125 17.61 -6.35 5.40
CA LEU A 125 17.92 -5.84 4.06
C LEU A 125 19.37 -5.40 3.88
N HIS A 126 20.18 -5.44 4.94
CA HIS A 126 21.58 -5.03 4.85
C HIS A 126 22.33 -5.95 3.88
N PRO A 127 23.21 -5.44 2.99
CA PRO A 127 23.89 -6.26 1.99
C PRO A 127 24.63 -7.48 2.57
N SER A 128 25.20 -7.38 3.78
CA SER A 128 25.83 -8.54 4.44
C SER A 128 24.82 -9.60 4.85
N ARG A 129 23.62 -9.21 5.32
CA ARG A 129 22.50 -10.12 5.67
C ARG A 129 21.88 -10.74 4.42
N VAL A 130 21.71 -9.96 3.35
CA VAL A 130 21.23 -10.48 2.06
C VAL A 130 22.16 -11.56 1.53
N LYS A 131 23.48 -11.43 1.69
CA LYS A 131 24.45 -12.46 1.30
C LYS A 131 24.24 -13.78 2.08
N THR A 132 23.91 -13.73 3.36
CA THR A 132 23.69 -14.96 4.16
C THR A 132 22.47 -15.76 3.72
N TYR A 133 21.49 -15.14 3.04
CA TYR A 133 20.33 -15.83 2.48
C TYR A 133 20.61 -16.54 1.13
N SER A 134 21.88 -16.70 0.72
CA SER A 134 22.24 -17.37 -0.54
C SER A 134 21.71 -18.81 -0.62
N ALA A 135 21.95 -19.60 0.43
CA ALA A 135 21.47 -20.98 0.53
C ALA A 135 19.93 -21.06 0.50
N ALA A 136 19.26 -20.14 1.20
CA ALA A 136 17.80 -20.02 1.18
C ALA A 136 17.27 -19.73 -0.22
N ARG A 137 17.91 -18.81 -0.96
CA ARG A 137 17.53 -18.50 -2.36
C ARG A 137 17.75 -19.70 -3.29
N GLN A 138 18.86 -20.42 -3.15
CA GLN A 138 19.13 -21.61 -3.96
C GLN A 138 18.10 -22.71 -3.68
N TRP A 139 17.76 -22.94 -2.41
CA TRP A 139 16.74 -23.90 -2.01
C TRP A 139 15.36 -23.56 -2.61
N VAL A 140 14.90 -22.31 -2.48
CA VAL A 140 13.61 -21.87 -3.06
C VAL A 140 13.63 -21.89 -4.58
N LEU A 141 14.76 -21.61 -5.22
CA LEU A 141 14.91 -21.75 -6.67
C LEU A 141 14.73 -23.21 -7.11
N GLY A 142 15.28 -24.17 -6.38
CA GLY A 142 15.06 -25.60 -6.61
C GLY A 142 13.58 -25.96 -6.54
N ILE A 143 12.90 -25.54 -5.46
CA ILE A 143 11.44 -25.72 -5.30
C ILE A 143 10.66 -25.14 -6.48
N LEU A 144 11.00 -23.92 -6.92
CA LEU A 144 10.32 -23.28 -8.04
C LEU A 144 10.49 -24.08 -9.33
N MET A 145 11.71 -24.52 -9.63
CA MET A 145 12.00 -25.32 -10.83
C MET A 145 11.30 -26.68 -10.79
N ASP A 146 11.37 -27.39 -9.66
CA ASP A 146 10.75 -28.70 -9.50
C ASP A 146 9.23 -28.62 -9.71
N ARG A 147 8.57 -27.60 -9.14
CA ARG A 147 7.12 -27.39 -9.29
C ARG A 147 6.75 -27.05 -10.73
N LEU A 148 7.50 -26.17 -11.39
CA LEU A 148 7.27 -25.82 -12.80
C LEU A 148 7.42 -27.03 -13.72
N VAL A 149 8.47 -27.83 -13.53
CA VAL A 149 8.72 -29.06 -14.31
C VAL A 149 7.66 -30.12 -14.04
N ALA A 150 7.20 -30.26 -12.78
CA ALA A 150 6.13 -31.19 -12.43
C ALA A 150 4.81 -30.80 -13.12
N GLU A 151 4.43 -29.52 -13.08
CA GLU A 151 3.21 -29.05 -13.74
C GLU A 151 3.33 -29.12 -15.27
N SER A 152 4.50 -28.80 -15.84
CA SER A 152 4.70 -28.90 -17.29
C SER A 152 4.64 -30.33 -17.82
N ARG A 153 4.97 -31.32 -16.98
CA ARG A 153 4.87 -32.76 -17.31
C ARG A 153 3.47 -33.32 -17.07
N SER A 154 2.65 -32.63 -16.28
CA SER A 154 1.24 -32.96 -16.18
C SER A 154 0.58 -32.69 -17.53
N ARG A 155 -0.44 -33.46 -17.93
CA ARG A 155 -1.22 -33.21 -19.17
C ARG A 155 -2.09 -31.94 -19.07
N ALA A 156 -1.73 -30.99 -18.22
CA ALA A 156 -2.41 -29.72 -18.09
C ALA A 156 -2.22 -28.89 -19.36
N GLU A 157 -3.29 -28.21 -19.78
CA GLU A 157 -3.32 -27.38 -20.98
C GLU A 157 -2.40 -26.15 -20.85
N ALA A 158 -2.16 -25.65 -19.62
CA ALA A 158 -1.29 -24.53 -19.35
C ALA A 158 -0.68 -24.60 -17.94
N VAL A 159 0.54 -24.10 -17.79
CA VAL A 159 1.24 -23.96 -16.50
C VAL A 159 0.92 -22.61 -15.88
N ARG A 160 0.38 -22.60 -14.65
CA ARG A 160 0.06 -21.36 -13.92
C ARG A 160 1.28 -20.84 -13.17
N VAL A 161 2.18 -20.21 -13.92
CA VAL A 161 3.47 -19.68 -13.43
C VAL A 161 3.32 -18.82 -12.16
N ALA A 162 2.30 -17.95 -12.10
CA ALA A 162 2.08 -17.05 -10.97
C ALA A 162 1.93 -17.80 -9.62
N ASP A 163 1.26 -18.95 -9.61
CA ASP A 163 1.03 -19.72 -8.38
C ASP A 163 2.34 -20.29 -7.83
N HIS A 164 3.25 -20.74 -8.71
CA HIS A 164 4.56 -21.23 -8.30
C HIS A 164 5.48 -20.11 -7.80
N PHE A 165 5.43 -18.94 -8.43
CA PHE A 165 6.19 -17.77 -7.96
C PHE A 165 5.68 -17.27 -6.61
N HIS A 166 4.36 -17.19 -6.41
CA HIS A 166 3.79 -16.85 -5.10
C HIS A 166 4.27 -17.82 -4.02
N TYR A 167 4.17 -19.13 -4.27
CA TYR A 167 4.64 -20.15 -3.32
C TYR A 167 6.13 -20.01 -2.99
N ALA A 168 6.98 -19.81 -4.00
CA ALA A 168 8.41 -19.62 -3.82
C ALA A 168 8.71 -18.35 -2.99
N MET A 169 8.03 -17.23 -3.29
CA MET A 169 8.18 -15.98 -2.55
C MET A 169 7.71 -16.12 -1.10
N SER A 170 6.58 -16.78 -0.85
CA SER A 170 6.10 -17.06 0.50
C SER A 170 7.08 -17.92 1.27
N SER A 171 7.64 -18.96 0.64
CA SER A 171 8.62 -19.87 1.25
C SER A 171 9.86 -19.12 1.73
N ILE A 172 10.45 -18.26 0.89
CA ILE A 172 11.64 -17.49 1.28
C ILE A 172 11.33 -16.42 2.33
N LEU A 173 10.17 -15.76 2.23
CA LEU A 173 9.78 -14.72 3.19
C LEU A 173 9.51 -15.31 4.57
N VAL A 174 8.82 -16.44 4.65
CA VAL A 174 8.59 -17.18 5.90
C VAL A 174 9.92 -17.59 6.52
N LEU A 175 10.83 -18.15 5.73
CA LEU A 175 12.16 -18.53 6.21
C LEU A 175 12.96 -17.32 6.74
N ILE A 176 12.92 -16.18 6.05
CA ILE A 176 13.59 -14.96 6.50
C ILE A 176 12.94 -14.39 7.78
N CYS A 177 11.61 -14.44 7.88
CA CYS A 177 10.86 -13.87 9.00
C CYS A 177 10.94 -14.72 10.27
N PHE A 178 10.83 -16.05 10.14
CA PHE A 178 10.71 -16.98 11.27
C PHE A 178 11.97 -17.81 11.50
N GLY A 179 12.91 -17.84 10.55
CA GLY A 179 14.13 -18.65 10.63
C GLY A 179 13.92 -20.13 10.37
N ASP A 180 12.70 -20.56 10.01
CA ASP A 180 12.33 -21.96 9.87
C ASP A 180 11.73 -22.29 8.50
N ARG A 181 11.92 -23.55 8.07
CA ARG A 181 11.36 -24.10 6.83
C ARG A 181 10.02 -24.74 7.17
N LEU A 182 8.94 -23.99 6.98
CA LEU A 182 7.59 -24.50 7.16
C LEU A 182 7.21 -25.52 6.10
N ASP A 183 6.28 -26.40 6.44
CA ASP A 183 5.73 -27.36 5.51
C ASP A 183 4.83 -26.67 4.45
N GLU A 184 4.53 -27.39 3.36
CA GLU A 184 3.72 -26.83 2.26
C GLU A 184 2.32 -26.42 2.71
N LYS A 185 1.73 -27.13 3.68
CA LYS A 185 0.40 -26.82 4.20
C LYS A 185 0.42 -25.50 4.97
N GLN A 186 1.38 -25.31 5.84
CA GLN A 186 1.60 -24.09 6.61
C GLN A 186 1.88 -22.88 5.70
N ILE A 187 2.70 -23.06 4.66
CA ILE A 187 2.97 -21.99 3.68
C ILE A 187 1.68 -21.59 2.95
N LYS A 188 0.91 -22.57 2.46
CA LYS A 188 -0.39 -22.34 1.81
C LYS A 188 -1.41 -21.70 2.76
N ASP A 189 -1.35 -22.02 4.05
CA ASP A 189 -2.20 -21.40 5.06
C ASP A 189 -1.89 -19.91 5.23
N VAL A 190 -0.60 -19.55 5.30
CA VAL A 190 -0.15 -18.15 5.35
C VAL A 190 -0.60 -17.40 4.09
N GLU A 191 -0.39 -17.98 2.91
CA GLU A 191 -0.81 -17.37 1.63
C GLU A 191 -2.31 -17.13 1.55
N ARG A 192 -3.11 -18.10 2.03
CA ARG A 192 -4.56 -17.98 2.05
C ARG A 192 -5.01 -16.84 2.95
N VAL A 193 -4.46 -16.75 4.16
CA VAL A 193 -4.79 -15.68 5.11
C VAL A 193 -4.39 -14.32 4.54
N GLN A 194 -3.20 -14.20 3.95
CA GLN A 194 -2.76 -12.97 3.30
C GLN A 194 -3.65 -12.57 2.13
N SER A 195 -4.02 -13.52 1.27
CA SER A 195 -4.92 -13.30 0.13
C SER A 195 -6.32 -12.87 0.59
N GLN A 196 -6.86 -13.52 1.61
CA GLN A 196 -8.15 -13.16 2.20
C GLN A 196 -8.12 -11.75 2.79
N LEU A 197 -7.06 -11.39 3.52
CA LEU A 197 -6.91 -10.05 4.07
C LEU A 197 -6.88 -8.97 2.96
N LEU A 198 -6.16 -9.22 1.86
CA LEU A 198 -6.14 -8.32 0.70
C LEU A 198 -7.52 -8.15 0.06
N LEU A 199 -8.27 -9.25 -0.10
CA LEU A 199 -9.63 -9.21 -0.65
C LEU A 199 -10.61 -8.47 0.24
N VAL A 200 -10.57 -8.73 1.55
CA VAL A 200 -11.37 -8.01 2.56
C VAL A 200 -11.05 -6.52 2.51
N LYS A 201 -9.75 -6.16 2.51
CA LYS A 201 -9.32 -4.77 2.38
C LYS A 201 -9.87 -4.11 1.13
N SER A 202 -9.74 -4.75 -0.03
CA SER A 202 -10.28 -4.23 -1.30
C SER A 202 -11.80 -4.05 -1.24
N ARG A 203 -12.51 -5.04 -0.69
CA ARG A 203 -13.96 -5.04 -0.57
C ARG A 203 -14.48 -3.97 0.37
N PHE A 204 -13.79 -3.63 1.45
CA PHE A 204 -14.27 -2.68 2.46
C PHE A 204 -13.60 -1.30 2.40
N LEU A 205 -12.59 -1.10 1.54
CA LEU A 205 -11.92 0.19 1.36
C LEU A 205 -12.90 1.31 1.00
N PHE A 206 -14.01 1.00 0.33
CA PHE A 206 -15.02 2.01 -0.02
C PHE A 206 -15.69 2.63 1.21
N LEU A 207 -15.78 1.91 2.34
CA LEU A 207 -16.42 2.43 3.55
C LEU A 207 -15.63 3.59 4.19
N ASN A 208 -14.33 3.67 3.89
CA ASN A 208 -13.50 4.82 4.26
C ASN A 208 -13.97 6.14 3.63
N PHE A 209 -14.77 6.09 2.55
CA PHE A 209 -15.33 7.29 1.92
C PHE A 209 -16.58 7.80 2.65
N TRP A 210 -17.22 6.97 3.48
CA TRP A 210 -18.37 7.33 4.33
C TRP A 210 -18.11 7.00 5.81
N PRO A 211 -17.17 7.71 6.47
CA PRO A 211 -16.82 7.41 7.86
C PRO A 211 -18.02 7.54 8.82
N LYS A 212 -19.02 8.38 8.52
CA LYS A 212 -20.25 8.52 9.32
C LYS A 212 -21.12 7.25 9.36
N LEU A 213 -20.98 6.34 8.39
CA LEU A 213 -21.68 5.05 8.39
C LEU A 213 -21.01 4.03 9.32
N MET A 214 -19.73 4.22 9.62
CA MET A 214 -18.90 3.29 10.41
C MET A 214 -18.71 3.71 11.86
N LEU A 215 -19.10 4.94 12.24
CA LEU A 215 -19.04 5.38 13.62
C LEU A 215 -20.21 4.77 14.40
N PRO A 216 -19.97 4.15 15.57
CA PRO A 216 -21.04 3.66 16.43
C PRO A 216 -21.97 4.82 16.85
N PRO A 217 -23.25 4.54 17.14
CA PRO A 217 -24.25 5.56 17.44
C PRO A 217 -23.93 6.45 18.67
N SER A 218 -22.92 6.09 19.48
CA SER A 218 -22.43 6.88 20.61
C SER A 218 -21.57 8.10 20.22
N PHE A 219 -21.25 8.30 18.93
CA PHE A 219 -20.45 9.42 18.42
C PHE A 219 -21.19 10.27 17.36
N LYS A 220 -22.52 10.22 17.33
CA LYS A 220 -23.36 11.08 16.48
C LYS A 220 -23.88 12.29 17.23
#